data_AF-A0A949E1S3-F1
#
_entry.id   AF-A0A949E1S3-F1
#
_cell.length_a   1.000
_cell.length_b   1.000
_cell.length_c   1.000
_cell.angle_alpha   90.00
_cell.angle_beta   90.00
_cell.angle_gamma   90.00
#
_symmetry.space_group_name_H-M   'P 1'
#
loop_
_entity.id
_entity.type
_entity.pdbx_description
1 polymer ?
#
loop_
_entity_poly.entity_id
_entity_poly.type
_entity_poly.pdbx_seq_one_letter_code
_entity_poly.pdbx_strand_id
1 'polypeptide(L)'
;MSTFNKSALGFVCAVALVCLTASAQATLINVDWQGISGTSGQTTYDPGQTGVAVLPGNASDHWNVWQLAASYNPVMDSTGTSTGMTVTQTAPNNGAYKNSLGTAMDAGTTYLMGDYQALYGLPSVSAVTYTFSGLVPTTAFQIVCFGADDDSTHGGTVFTLATANGGATASTSGVDRKISSGAGVAYVSLNGTADANGYLTLTANVNKSTATWAGINGFQLQATVVPEPGTLALLATGLVGLLCYAWRKRR
;
A
#
# COMPACT_ATOMS: atom_id res chain seq x y z
N MET A 1 -39.24 -10.10 -50.59
CA MET A 1 -37.83 -9.83 -50.21
C MET A 1 -37.81 -8.62 -49.31
N SER A 2 -37.69 -8.81 -47.99
CA SER A 2 -37.61 -7.70 -47.05
C SER A 2 -36.16 -7.24 -46.91
N THR A 3 -35.94 -5.95 -47.11
CA THR A 3 -34.63 -5.30 -46.98
C THR A 3 -34.23 -5.25 -45.50
N PHE A 4 -33.27 -6.09 -45.13
CA PHE A 4 -32.61 -6.05 -43.82
C PHE A 4 -31.83 -4.73 -43.69
N ASN A 5 -32.22 -3.88 -42.72
CA ASN A 5 -31.69 -2.54 -42.58
C ASN A 5 -30.31 -2.59 -41.88
N LYS A 6 -29.22 -2.50 -42.66
CA LYS A 6 -27.82 -2.63 -42.21
C LYS A 6 -27.40 -1.59 -41.15
N SER A 7 -28.15 -0.50 -41.02
CA SER A 7 -27.89 0.60 -40.08
C SER A 7 -28.13 0.23 -38.60
N ALA A 8 -29.00 -0.73 -38.31
CA ALA A 8 -29.29 -1.13 -36.92
C ALA A 8 -28.16 -1.98 -36.30
N LEU A 9 -27.41 -2.73 -37.11
CA LEU A 9 -26.33 -3.59 -36.64
C LEU A 9 -25.08 -2.80 -36.21
N GLY A 10 -24.80 -1.69 -36.92
CA GLY A 10 -23.67 -0.81 -36.58
C GLY A 10 -23.83 -0.11 -35.23
N PHE A 11 -25.07 0.20 -34.83
CA PHE A 11 -25.34 0.90 -33.56
C PHE A 11 -25.16 -0.02 -32.35
N VAL A 12 -25.48 -1.31 -32.46
CA VAL A 12 -25.31 -2.30 -31.38
C VAL A 12 -23.83 -2.61 -31.14
N CYS A 13 -23.00 -2.66 -32.18
CA CYS A 13 -21.55 -2.84 -32.03
C CYS A 13 -20.85 -1.62 -31.41
N ALA A 14 -21.33 -0.40 -31.68
CA ALA A 14 -20.72 0.82 -31.13
C ALA A 14 -21.00 0.98 -29.61
N VAL A 15 -22.18 0.61 -29.13
CA VAL A 15 -22.52 0.70 -27.70
C VAL A 15 -21.80 -0.37 -26.87
N ALA A 16 -21.54 -1.56 -27.43
CA ALA A 16 -20.76 -2.60 -26.76
C ALA A 16 -19.27 -2.22 -26.58
N LEU A 17 -18.73 -1.34 -27.42
CA LEU A 17 -17.32 -0.95 -27.39
C LEU A 17 -17.01 0.16 -26.37
N VAL A 18 -17.99 1.00 -26.02
CA VAL A 18 -17.80 2.17 -25.11
C VAL A 18 -17.85 1.77 -23.63
N CYS A 19 -18.47 0.65 -23.26
CA CYS A 19 -18.57 0.21 -21.86
C CYS A 19 -17.31 -0.48 -21.31
N LEU A 20 -16.20 -0.54 -22.06
CA LEU A 20 -15.02 -1.36 -21.73
C LEU A 20 -13.84 -0.60 -21.10
N THR A 21 -13.92 0.71 -20.84
CA THR A 21 -12.72 1.50 -20.50
C THR A 21 -12.78 2.27 -19.17
N ALA A 22 -13.62 1.89 -18.21
CA ALA A 22 -13.46 2.38 -16.85
C ALA A 22 -12.36 1.57 -16.14
N SER A 23 -11.09 1.90 -16.41
CA SER A 23 -9.98 1.35 -15.61
C SER A 23 -9.98 2.05 -14.26
N ALA A 24 -10.40 1.36 -13.21
CA ALA A 24 -10.15 1.82 -11.86
C ALA A 24 -8.62 1.83 -11.65
N GLN A 25 -8.06 3.00 -11.35
CA GLN A 25 -6.62 3.16 -11.15
C GLN A 25 -6.24 2.54 -9.80
N ALA A 26 -5.14 1.80 -9.75
CA ALA A 26 -4.61 1.28 -8.50
C ALA A 26 -4.19 2.44 -7.59
N THR A 27 -4.62 2.41 -6.33
CA THR A 27 -4.22 3.40 -5.34
C THR A 27 -2.87 2.98 -4.76
N LEU A 28 -1.81 3.76 -5.04
CA LEU A 28 -0.50 3.60 -4.42
C LEU A 28 -0.39 4.56 -3.24
N ILE A 29 -0.11 4.02 -2.07
CA ILE A 29 0.13 4.75 -0.83
C ILE A 29 1.55 4.46 -0.39
N ASN A 30 2.31 5.53 -0.12
CA ASN A 30 3.67 5.42 0.39
C ASN A 30 3.73 6.04 1.79
N VAL A 31 4.40 5.38 2.72
CA VAL A 31 4.53 5.83 4.12
C VAL A 31 6.00 5.78 4.51
N ASP A 32 6.50 6.91 4.99
CA ASP A 32 7.85 7.08 5.55
C ASP A 32 7.74 7.45 7.03
N TRP A 33 8.65 6.92 7.84
CA TRP A 33 8.74 7.32 9.25
C TRP A 33 9.60 8.57 9.33
N GLN A 34 9.16 9.59 10.05
CA GLN A 34 10.02 10.72 10.41
C GLN A 34 10.20 10.78 11.93
N GLY A 35 11.45 10.77 12.36
CA GLY A 35 11.82 10.89 13.75
C GLY A 35 11.72 12.36 14.18
N ILE A 36 10.68 12.71 14.93
CA ILE A 36 10.71 13.97 15.70
C ILE A 36 11.76 13.77 16.81
N SER A 37 12.93 14.37 16.65
CA SER A 37 13.90 14.35 17.73
C SER A 37 13.32 15.09 18.95
N GLY A 38 13.38 14.46 20.12
CA GLY A 38 13.07 15.11 21.41
C GLY A 38 14.03 16.26 21.75
N THR A 39 15.03 16.54 20.91
CA THR A 39 15.77 17.80 20.90
C THR A 39 14.87 18.88 20.29
N SER A 40 14.13 19.55 21.18
CA SER A 40 13.44 20.82 20.99
C SER A 40 14.01 21.66 19.83
N GLY A 41 13.42 21.57 18.64
CA GLY A 41 13.87 22.38 17.51
C GLY A 41 13.35 21.96 16.14
N GLN A 42 13.16 20.66 15.89
CA GLN A 42 12.58 20.19 14.62
C GLN A 42 11.05 20.17 14.72
N THR A 43 10.45 21.36 14.57
CA THR A 43 9.00 21.56 14.50
C THR A 43 8.49 21.63 13.06
N THR A 44 9.40 21.67 12.09
CA THR A 44 9.07 21.73 10.68
C THR A 44 8.85 20.31 10.16
N TYR A 45 7.57 19.93 10.12
CA TYR A 45 7.03 18.94 9.19
C TYR A 45 7.73 19.08 7.84
N ASP A 46 8.28 17.99 7.29
CA ASP A 46 8.71 17.95 5.90
C ASP A 46 7.48 17.51 5.08
N PRO A 47 6.78 18.43 4.40
CA PRO A 47 5.44 18.17 3.87
C PRO A 47 5.40 17.29 2.63
N GLY A 48 6.53 16.76 2.18
CA GLY A 48 6.53 15.95 0.97
C GLY A 48 7.92 15.46 0.64
N GLN A 49 8.30 14.35 1.26
CA GLN A 49 9.34 13.55 0.66
C GLN A 49 8.83 13.00 -0.68
N THR A 50 9.68 13.09 -1.70
CA THR A 50 9.46 12.48 -3.00
C THR A 50 10.57 11.50 -3.28
N GLY A 51 10.25 10.32 -3.81
CA GLY A 51 11.26 9.34 -4.18
C GLY A 51 10.69 8.12 -4.86
N VAL A 52 11.53 7.47 -5.67
CA VAL A 52 11.21 6.20 -6.32
C VAL A 52 11.13 5.10 -5.26
N ALA A 53 10.22 4.18 -5.47
CA ALA A 53 9.90 3.14 -4.52
C ALA A 53 9.90 1.75 -5.18
N VAL A 54 9.64 0.69 -4.41
CA VAL A 54 9.69 -0.72 -4.87
C VAL A 54 8.48 -1.08 -5.72
N LEU A 55 7.28 -0.66 -5.29
CA LEU A 55 6.07 -0.77 -6.11
C LEU A 55 6.12 0.29 -7.22
N PRO A 56 5.59 0.01 -8.42
CA PRO A 56 5.75 0.89 -9.59
C PRO A 56 5.31 2.31 -9.23
N GLY A 57 6.30 3.19 -9.14
CA GLY A 57 6.18 4.54 -8.63
C GLY A 57 7.19 5.44 -9.34
N ASN A 58 6.91 6.73 -9.36
CA ASN A 58 7.78 7.72 -9.99
C ASN A 58 8.68 8.39 -8.93
N ALA A 59 9.77 9.02 -9.37
CA ALA A 59 10.61 9.82 -8.47
C ALA A 59 9.85 10.96 -7.79
N SER A 60 8.71 11.35 -8.37
CA SER A 60 7.80 12.39 -7.90
C SER A 60 6.76 11.90 -6.88
N ASP A 61 6.75 10.61 -6.56
CA ASP A 61 5.70 10.04 -5.72
C ASP A 61 5.70 10.67 -4.34
N HIS A 62 4.52 11.04 -3.85
CA HIS A 62 4.32 11.57 -2.52
C HIS A 62 4.45 10.46 -1.46
N TRP A 63 5.13 10.78 -0.35
CA TRP A 63 5.27 9.93 0.82
C TRP A 63 4.59 10.55 2.04
N ASN A 64 3.68 9.79 2.65
CA ASN A 64 3.03 10.17 3.89
C ASN A 64 4.03 10.06 5.04
N VAL A 65 4.32 11.19 5.67
CA VAL A 65 5.29 11.25 6.77
C VAL A 65 4.60 10.97 8.10
N TRP A 66 4.88 9.81 8.70
CA TRP A 66 4.22 9.35 9.92
C TRP A 66 5.00 9.72 11.18
N GLN A 67 4.30 10.38 12.12
CA GLN A 67 4.75 10.71 13.47
C GLN A 67 4.06 9.85 14.54
N LEU A 68 4.75 9.63 15.66
CA LEU A 68 4.36 8.79 16.81
C LEU A 68 2.99 9.14 17.40
N ALA A 69 2.21 8.12 17.76
CA ALA A 69 0.90 8.19 18.43
C ALA A 69 -0.24 8.85 17.63
N ALA A 70 -0.03 9.15 16.36
CA ALA A 70 -1.08 9.67 15.49
C ALA A 70 -1.75 8.52 14.70
N SER A 71 -3.08 8.45 14.77
CA SER A 71 -3.84 7.92 13.64
C SER A 71 -3.61 8.86 12.46
N TYR A 72 -3.09 8.36 11.34
CA TYR A 72 -2.90 9.20 10.15
C TYR A 72 -4.20 9.26 9.37
N ASN A 73 -4.80 10.46 9.29
CA ASN A 73 -6.05 10.68 8.58
C ASN A 73 -6.12 12.11 8.01
N PRO A 74 -6.27 12.29 6.69
CA PRO A 74 -6.29 11.25 5.65
C PRO A 74 -4.89 10.86 5.18
N VAL A 75 -4.74 9.62 4.72
CA VAL A 75 -3.55 9.18 3.98
C VAL A 75 -3.66 9.71 2.55
N MET A 76 -2.58 10.28 2.00
CA MET A 76 -2.49 10.70 0.61
C MET A 76 -1.97 9.56 -0.27
N ASP A 77 -2.41 9.51 -1.53
CA ASP A 77 -1.81 8.62 -2.52
C ASP A 77 -0.48 9.18 -3.05
N SER A 78 0.19 8.41 -3.92
CA SER A 78 1.44 8.79 -4.59
C SER A 78 1.37 10.10 -5.38
N THR A 79 0.19 10.62 -5.70
CA THR A 79 0.02 11.92 -6.39
C THR A 79 -0.15 13.10 -5.42
N GLY A 80 -0.21 12.83 -4.11
CA GLY A 80 -0.55 13.80 -3.09
C GLY A 80 -2.05 14.02 -2.93
N THR A 81 -2.89 13.18 -3.56
CA THR A 81 -4.34 13.29 -3.44
C THR A 81 -4.80 12.58 -2.17
N SER A 82 -5.62 13.26 -1.35
CA SER A 82 -6.23 12.65 -0.17
C SER A 82 -7.03 11.41 -0.55
N THR A 83 -6.74 10.29 0.09
CA THR A 83 -7.55 9.07 -0.01
C THR A 83 -8.61 9.06 1.10
N GLY A 84 -9.55 8.13 1.01
CA GLY A 84 -10.43 7.79 2.14
C GLY A 84 -9.79 6.83 3.15
N MET A 85 -8.51 6.49 2.97
CA MET A 85 -7.83 5.51 3.82
C MET A 85 -7.24 6.15 5.06
N THR A 86 -7.20 5.38 6.15
CA THR A 86 -6.49 5.74 7.37
C THR A 86 -5.57 4.60 7.81
N VAL A 87 -4.46 4.94 8.45
CA VAL A 87 -3.61 3.96 9.12
C VAL A 87 -3.58 4.26 10.61
N THR A 88 -3.87 3.25 11.42
CA THR A 88 -3.73 3.31 12.87
C THR A 88 -2.63 2.39 13.34
N GLN A 89 -1.97 2.79 14.41
CA GLN A 89 -0.90 2.03 15.04
C GLN A 89 -1.30 1.66 16.46
N THR A 90 -1.07 0.41 16.85
CA THR A 90 -1.18 -0.06 18.23
C THR A 90 0.16 -0.68 18.64
N ALA A 91 0.79 -0.13 19.67
CA ALA A 91 2.05 -0.63 20.22
C ALA A 91 1.92 -0.84 21.74
N PRO A 92 2.49 -1.93 22.29
CA PRO A 92 2.39 -2.26 23.73
C PRO A 92 3.13 -1.27 24.63
N ASN A 93 4.09 -0.54 24.09
CA ASN A 93 4.70 0.64 24.67
C ASN A 93 4.94 1.63 23.52
N ASN A 94 4.84 2.94 23.75
CA ASN A 94 5.36 3.93 22.79
C ASN A 94 6.85 3.59 22.58
N GLY A 95 7.17 2.88 21.49
CA GLY A 95 8.52 2.40 21.20
C GLY A 95 9.52 3.55 21.30
N ALA A 96 10.78 3.27 21.65
CA ALA A 96 11.80 4.31 21.63
C ALA A 96 12.10 4.69 20.17
N TYR A 97 11.73 5.89 19.75
CA TYR A 97 12.05 6.39 18.41
C TYR A 97 13.51 6.77 18.38
N LYS A 98 14.18 6.36 17.31
CA LYS A 98 15.56 6.72 17.05
C LYS A 98 15.55 7.46 15.74
N ASN A 99 15.65 8.79 15.81
CA ASN A 99 16.11 9.57 14.68
C ASN A 99 17.61 9.25 14.54
N SER A 100 17.92 8.39 13.57
CA SER A 100 19.24 8.42 12.97
C SER A 100 19.07 9.34 11.79
N LEU A 101 19.80 10.45 11.75
CA LEU A 101 19.88 11.33 10.57
C LEU A 101 20.57 10.56 9.43
N GLY A 102 19.93 9.48 8.96
CA GLY A 102 20.46 8.55 7.99
C GLY A 102 20.81 9.31 6.72
N THR A 103 21.91 8.89 6.10
CA THR A 103 22.23 9.33 4.74
C THR A 103 21.07 8.94 3.82
N ALA A 104 20.60 9.90 3.02
CA ALA A 104 19.57 9.68 2.01
C ALA A 104 19.82 8.41 1.20
N MET A 105 18.78 7.62 1.00
CA MET A 105 18.86 6.33 0.30
C MET A 105 19.00 6.43 -1.21
N ASP A 106 18.87 7.61 -1.82
CA ASP A 106 19.19 7.75 -3.24
C ASP A 106 19.80 9.12 -3.54
N ALA A 107 20.61 9.17 -4.59
CA ALA A 107 21.16 10.43 -5.08
C ALA A 107 20.01 11.30 -5.63
N GLY A 108 19.50 12.22 -4.82
CA GLY A 108 18.43 13.14 -5.20
C GLY A 108 17.14 13.03 -4.41
N THR A 109 17.02 12.09 -3.45
CA THR A 109 15.92 12.06 -2.48
C THR A 109 16.39 12.67 -1.16
N THR A 110 15.59 13.53 -0.55
CA THR A 110 15.87 14.04 0.80
C THR A 110 15.31 13.05 1.82
N TYR A 111 16.20 12.30 2.48
CA TYR A 111 15.95 11.57 3.74
C TYR A 111 14.91 10.44 3.76
N LEU A 112 14.37 10.00 2.62
CA LEU A 112 13.46 8.86 2.56
C LEU A 112 14.04 7.63 3.30
N MET A 113 13.24 6.99 4.16
CA MET A 113 13.58 5.87 5.06
C MET A 113 14.85 6.05 5.90
N GLY A 114 15.37 7.28 6.03
CA GLY A 114 16.54 7.55 6.87
C GLY A 114 16.23 7.35 8.35
N ASP A 115 14.97 7.56 8.73
CA ASP A 115 14.42 7.40 10.06
C ASP A 115 13.72 6.05 10.22
N TYR A 116 13.55 5.62 11.47
CA TYR A 116 12.88 4.37 11.79
C TYR A 116 12.21 4.38 13.17
N GLN A 117 11.16 3.60 13.29
CA GLN A 117 10.64 3.20 14.59
C GLN A 117 11.43 2.01 15.10
N ALA A 118 12.17 2.21 16.19
CA ALA A 118 12.90 1.13 16.82
C ALA A 118 11.95 0.26 17.67
N LEU A 119 12.10 -1.06 17.53
CA LEU A 119 11.46 -2.05 18.39
C LEU A 119 12.29 -2.37 19.65
N TYR A 120 13.22 -1.47 20.02
CA TYR A 120 14.20 -1.66 21.09
C TYR A 120 13.58 -1.70 22.49
N GLY A 121 14.17 -2.51 23.37
CA GLY A 121 13.83 -2.56 24.79
C GLY A 121 12.47 -3.20 25.09
N LEU A 122 11.77 -3.65 24.05
CA LEU A 122 10.55 -4.39 24.20
C LEU A 122 10.89 -5.84 24.62
N PRO A 123 10.14 -6.43 25.58
CA PRO A 123 10.26 -7.86 25.83
C PRO A 123 10.01 -8.60 24.50
N SER A 124 10.69 -9.73 24.33
CA SER A 124 10.77 -10.62 23.15
C SER A 124 9.45 -10.98 22.41
N VAL A 125 8.32 -10.44 22.83
CA VAL A 125 6.94 -10.74 22.41
C VAL A 125 6.14 -9.50 22.03
N SER A 126 6.74 -8.30 22.08
CA SER A 126 6.01 -7.07 21.76
C SER A 126 6.03 -6.78 20.27
N ALA A 127 4.86 -6.94 19.67
CA ALA A 127 4.60 -6.57 18.30
C ALA A 127 4.10 -5.13 18.19
N VAL A 128 4.35 -4.48 17.05
CA VAL A 128 3.63 -3.27 16.65
C VAL A 128 2.62 -3.67 15.58
N THR A 129 1.36 -3.33 15.81
CA THR A 129 0.27 -3.61 14.86
C THR A 129 -0.10 -2.34 14.13
N TYR A 130 -0.21 -2.45 12.81
CA TYR A 130 -0.70 -1.43 11.90
C TYR A 130 -2.02 -1.90 11.30
N THR A 131 -3.04 -1.06 11.37
CA THR A 131 -4.34 -1.32 10.76
C THR A 131 -4.60 -0.28 9.69
N PHE A 132 -4.60 -0.72 8.44
CA PHE A 132 -5.03 0.08 7.30
C PHE A 132 -6.54 -0.10 7.15
N SER A 133 -7.26 1.00 6.93
CA SER A 133 -8.70 1.03 6.76
C SER A 133 -9.09 1.89 5.56
N GLY A 134 -10.30 1.70 5.05
CA GLY A 134 -10.79 2.41 3.87
C GLY A 134 -10.35 1.78 2.54
N LEU A 135 -9.81 0.55 2.57
CA LEU A 135 -9.64 -0.24 1.35
C LEU A 135 -11.00 -0.63 0.81
N VAL A 136 -11.10 -0.85 -0.50
CA VAL A 136 -12.29 -1.47 -1.08
C VAL A 136 -12.35 -2.92 -0.56
N PRO A 137 -13.47 -3.35 0.06
CA PRO A 137 -13.60 -4.70 0.59
C PRO A 137 -13.27 -5.76 -0.45
N THR A 138 -12.66 -6.86 -0.03
CA THR A 138 -12.30 -8.01 -0.90
C THR A 138 -11.33 -7.70 -2.05
N THR A 139 -10.72 -6.50 -2.06
CA THR A 139 -9.80 -6.09 -3.11
C THR A 139 -8.41 -6.65 -2.84
N ALA A 140 -7.75 -7.16 -3.88
CA ALA A 140 -6.38 -7.61 -3.80
C ALA A 140 -5.41 -6.42 -3.62
N PHE A 141 -4.38 -6.62 -2.80
CA PHE A 141 -3.34 -5.62 -2.59
C PHE A 141 -1.96 -6.28 -2.50
N GLN A 142 -0.94 -5.45 -2.73
CA GLN A 142 0.45 -5.73 -2.42
C GLN A 142 0.94 -4.71 -1.40
N ILE A 143 1.62 -5.17 -0.36
CA ILE A 143 2.29 -4.31 0.62
C ILE A 143 3.78 -4.61 0.66
N VAL A 144 4.59 -3.56 0.54
CA VAL A 144 6.04 -3.59 0.76
C VAL A 144 6.31 -3.03 2.14
N CYS A 145 7.08 -3.75 2.93
CA CYS A 145 7.42 -3.36 4.30
C CYS A 145 8.92 -3.15 4.40
N PHE A 146 9.34 -1.95 4.78
CA PHE A 146 10.75 -1.59 4.96
C PHE A 146 11.15 -1.71 6.41
N GLY A 147 12.29 -2.33 6.67
CA GLY A 147 12.82 -2.47 8.02
C GLY A 147 14.31 -2.78 8.06
N ALA A 148 14.82 -2.94 9.27
CA ALA A 148 16.21 -3.31 9.52
C ALA A 148 16.56 -4.63 8.82
N ASP A 149 17.76 -4.72 8.26
CA ASP A 149 18.30 -5.97 7.74
C ASP A 149 18.72 -6.90 8.88
N ASP A 150 18.71 -8.20 8.56
CA ASP A 150 19.37 -9.21 9.37
C ASP A 150 20.83 -9.25 8.95
N ASP A 151 21.70 -8.61 9.74
CA ASP A 151 23.15 -8.55 9.52
C ASP A 151 23.92 -9.02 10.78
N SER A 152 25.25 -8.92 10.78
CA SER A 152 26.07 -9.36 11.92
C SER A 152 25.85 -8.56 13.22
N THR A 153 25.12 -7.45 13.15
CA THR A 153 24.94 -6.43 14.20
C THR A 153 23.46 -6.10 14.49
N HIS A 154 22.56 -6.36 13.56
CA HIS A 154 21.13 -6.03 13.59
C HIS A 154 20.28 -7.26 13.27
N GLY A 155 19.09 -7.31 13.87
CA GLY A 155 18.13 -8.37 13.62
C GLY A 155 17.15 -7.92 12.59
N GLY A 156 16.82 -8.81 11.66
CA GLY A 156 15.75 -8.56 10.69
C GLY A 156 14.43 -8.20 11.37
N THR A 157 13.55 -7.53 10.62
CA THR A 157 12.17 -7.25 11.04
C THR A 157 11.25 -8.30 10.44
N VAL A 158 10.48 -8.98 11.29
CA VAL A 158 9.45 -9.94 10.87
C VAL A 158 8.14 -9.20 10.68
N PHE A 159 7.57 -9.30 9.49
CA PHE A 159 6.26 -8.78 9.15
C PHE A 159 5.28 -9.93 8.96
N THR A 160 4.19 -9.90 9.73
CA THR A 160 3.08 -10.84 9.63
C THR A 160 1.84 -10.10 9.17
N LEU A 161 1.41 -10.42 7.96
CA LEU A 161 0.17 -9.97 7.35
C LEU A 161 -0.98 -10.86 7.82
N ALA A 162 -2.07 -10.25 8.28
CA ALA A 162 -3.35 -10.92 8.48
C ALA A 162 -4.35 -10.40 7.44
N THR A 163 -4.93 -11.32 6.65
CA THR A 163 -5.85 -10.99 5.56
C THR A 163 -7.04 -11.95 5.52
N ALA A 164 -8.08 -11.60 4.77
CA ALA A 164 -9.29 -12.43 4.65
C ALA A 164 -9.04 -13.82 4.05
N ASN A 165 -8.01 -13.99 3.22
CA ASN A 165 -7.70 -15.24 2.52
C ASN A 165 -6.51 -16.01 3.13
N GLY A 166 -6.12 -15.68 4.36
CA GLY A 166 -4.95 -16.24 5.03
C GLY A 166 -3.84 -15.21 5.21
N GLY A 167 -3.00 -15.42 6.23
CA GLY A 167 -1.87 -14.54 6.51
C GLY A 167 -0.61 -14.93 5.77
N ALA A 168 0.35 -14.02 5.73
CA ALA A 168 1.71 -14.27 5.23
C ALA A 168 2.72 -13.71 6.22
N THR A 169 3.82 -14.42 6.45
CA THR A 169 4.92 -13.94 7.29
C THR A 169 6.21 -13.93 6.49
N ALA A 170 6.91 -12.82 6.51
CA ALA A 170 8.24 -12.68 5.92
C ALA A 170 9.14 -11.85 6.83
N SER A 171 10.44 -12.08 6.75
CA SER A 171 11.43 -11.33 7.52
C SER A 171 12.39 -10.64 6.56
N THR A 172 12.73 -9.39 6.85
CA THR A 172 13.82 -8.73 6.13
C THR A 172 15.15 -9.40 6.46
N SER A 173 15.99 -9.54 5.45
CA SER A 173 17.35 -10.10 5.57
C SER A 173 18.36 -9.23 4.82
N GLY A 174 19.66 -9.42 5.07
CA GLY A 174 20.73 -8.69 4.37
C GLY A 174 20.75 -8.87 2.84
N VAL A 175 20.04 -9.87 2.30
CA VAL A 175 19.86 -10.06 0.85
C VAL A 175 18.66 -9.31 0.28
N ASP A 176 17.70 -8.90 1.12
CA ASP A 176 16.45 -8.26 0.70
C ASP A 176 16.58 -6.75 0.48
N ARG A 177 17.61 -6.31 -0.25
CA ARG A 177 17.91 -4.89 -0.42
C ARG A 177 17.35 -4.34 -1.73
N LYS A 178 16.75 -3.14 -1.68
CA LYS A 178 17.07 -1.92 -2.47
C LYS A 178 15.94 -0.87 -2.45
N ILE A 179 16.34 0.41 -2.32
CA ILE A 179 15.64 1.60 -2.85
C ILE A 179 16.51 2.36 -3.89
N SER A 180 17.83 2.17 -3.90
CA SER A 180 18.63 2.06 -5.13
C SER A 180 19.82 1.14 -4.86
N SER A 181 20.61 0.80 -5.88
CA SER A 181 21.70 -0.18 -5.76
C SER A 181 22.77 0.21 -4.74
N GLY A 182 22.68 -0.32 -3.51
CA GLY A 182 23.64 -0.07 -2.43
C GLY A 182 23.12 0.84 -1.31
N ALA A 183 21.84 1.23 -1.35
CA ALA A 183 21.21 2.23 -0.49
C ALA A 183 20.77 1.78 0.93
N GLY A 184 20.91 0.50 1.27
CA GLY A 184 20.95 0.12 2.68
C GLY A 184 19.67 -0.33 3.40
N VAL A 185 18.44 -0.15 2.89
CA VAL A 185 17.24 -0.64 3.61
C VAL A 185 16.71 -1.96 3.04
N ALA A 186 16.41 -2.90 3.94
CA ALA A 186 15.83 -4.18 3.58
C ALA A 186 14.30 -4.11 3.53
N TYR A 187 13.68 -4.88 2.64
CA TYR A 187 12.23 -4.92 2.52
C TYR A 187 11.68 -6.31 2.26
N VAL A 188 10.42 -6.52 2.59
CA VAL A 188 9.67 -7.71 2.17
C VAL A 188 8.41 -7.28 1.43
N SER A 189 8.00 -8.07 0.44
CA SER A 189 6.72 -7.89 -0.24
C SER A 189 5.75 -8.97 0.19
N LEU A 190 4.55 -8.57 0.59
CA LEU A 190 3.46 -9.46 1.00
C LEU A 190 2.24 -9.14 0.13
N ASN A 191 1.49 -10.16 -0.24
CA ASN A 191 0.26 -10.03 -1.04
C ASN A 191 -0.94 -10.46 -0.19
N GLY A 192 -2.09 -9.87 -0.44
CA GLY A 192 -3.28 -10.16 0.34
C GLY A 192 -4.57 -9.68 -0.29
N THR A 193 -5.66 -9.86 0.45
CA THR A 193 -6.99 -9.36 0.10
C THR A 193 -7.57 -8.64 1.30
N ALA A 194 -8.04 -7.40 1.08
CA ALA A 194 -8.70 -6.63 2.13
C ALA A 194 -9.91 -7.39 2.67
N ASP A 195 -10.19 -7.26 3.96
CA ASP A 195 -11.32 -7.96 4.56
C ASP A 195 -12.68 -7.41 4.09
N ALA A 196 -13.77 -8.04 4.56
CA ALA A 196 -15.13 -7.65 4.21
C ALA A 196 -15.49 -6.21 4.64
N ASN A 197 -14.71 -5.62 5.54
CA ASN A 197 -14.89 -4.26 6.03
C ASN A 197 -13.87 -3.27 5.43
N GLY A 198 -12.99 -3.73 4.53
CA GLY A 198 -11.96 -2.87 3.94
C GLY A 198 -10.75 -2.65 4.86
N TYR A 199 -10.47 -3.61 5.76
CA TYR A 199 -9.30 -3.58 6.62
C TYR A 199 -8.17 -4.51 6.15
N LEU A 200 -6.97 -4.11 6.54
CA LEU A 200 -5.75 -4.91 6.50
C LEU A 200 -5.00 -4.71 7.82
N THR A 201 -4.55 -5.81 8.42
CA THR A 201 -3.72 -5.78 9.64
C THR A 201 -2.33 -6.32 9.35
N LEU A 202 -1.31 -5.52 9.66
CA LEU A 202 0.09 -5.88 9.56
C LEU A 202 0.71 -5.82 10.95
N THR A 203 1.43 -6.86 11.33
CA THR A 203 2.11 -6.95 12.62
C THR A 203 3.62 -7.03 12.39
N ALA A 204 4.38 -6.11 12.96
CA ALA A 204 5.84 -6.09 12.88
C ALA A 204 6.47 -6.52 14.21
N ASN A 205 7.49 -7.37 14.15
CA ASN A 205 8.22 -7.93 15.28
C ASN A 205 9.72 -8.00 15.01
N VAL A 206 10.53 -8.17 16.05
CA VAL A 206 11.96 -8.46 15.93
C VAL A 206 12.17 -9.92 15.52
N ASN A 207 13.00 -10.19 14.50
CA ASN A 207 13.42 -11.54 14.14
C ASN A 207 14.45 -12.02 15.18
N LYS A 208 14.10 -13.00 16.00
CA LYS A 208 14.90 -13.33 17.18
C LYS A 208 15.83 -14.52 16.94
N SER A 209 17.13 -14.25 16.96
CA SER A 209 18.14 -15.21 17.45
C SER A 209 19.19 -14.52 18.33
N THR A 210 19.71 -13.33 17.98
CA THR A 210 20.82 -12.71 18.73
C THR A 210 20.87 -11.17 18.74
N ALA A 211 19.98 -10.47 18.04
CA ALA A 211 20.10 -9.03 17.86
C ALA A 211 19.44 -8.17 18.93
N THR A 212 20.01 -7.00 19.18
CA THR A 212 19.48 -5.99 20.12
C THR A 212 18.52 -5.01 19.46
N TRP A 213 18.59 -4.80 18.12
CA TRP A 213 17.84 -3.77 17.41
C TRP A 213 17.20 -4.29 16.11
N ALA A 214 15.93 -3.94 15.92
CA ALA A 214 15.21 -3.98 14.64
C ALA A 214 14.38 -2.68 14.51
N GLY A 215 14.28 -2.17 13.29
CA GLY A 215 13.61 -0.92 12.97
C GLY A 215 12.58 -1.09 11.86
N ILE A 216 11.53 -0.29 11.89
CA ILE A 216 10.54 -0.18 10.81
C ILE A 216 10.72 1.20 10.19
N ASN A 217 11.02 1.23 8.90
CA ASN A 217 11.31 2.49 8.21
C ASN A 217 10.09 3.00 7.43
N GLY A 218 9.21 2.11 6.97
CA GLY A 218 8.22 2.49 5.97
C GLY A 218 7.29 1.38 5.50
N PHE A 219 6.27 1.80 4.73
CA PHE A 219 5.43 0.92 3.94
C PHE A 219 5.15 1.48 2.55
N GLN A 220 4.89 0.60 1.59
CA GLN A 220 4.09 0.93 0.43
C GLN A 220 2.91 0.00 0.33
N LEU A 221 1.74 0.51 0.01
CA LEU A 221 0.53 -0.27 -0.20
C LEU A 221 -0.04 0.08 -1.57
N GLN A 222 -0.13 -0.92 -2.44
CA GLN A 222 -0.82 -0.80 -3.71
C GLN A 222 -2.08 -1.66 -3.67
N ALA A 223 -3.24 -1.00 -3.65
CA ALA A 223 -4.52 -1.68 -3.83
C ALA A 223 -4.87 -1.65 -5.33
N THR A 224 -4.81 -2.81 -5.98
CA THR A 224 -5.28 -2.92 -7.37
C THR A 224 -6.80 -2.98 -7.34
N VAL A 225 -7.46 -1.88 -7.68
CA VAL A 225 -8.91 -1.93 -7.92
C VAL A 225 -9.08 -2.76 -9.18
N VAL A 226 -9.42 -4.04 -9.03
CA VAL A 226 -9.75 -4.89 -10.16
C VAL A 226 -11.03 -4.30 -10.75
N PRO A 227 -11.01 -3.70 -11.95
CA PRO A 227 -12.23 -3.16 -12.56
C PRO A 227 -13.14 -4.36 -12.74
N GLU A 228 -14.30 -4.41 -12.07
CA GLU A 228 -15.16 -5.59 -12.09
C GLU A 228 -15.47 -5.99 -13.54
N PRO A 229 -14.81 -7.03 -14.10
CA PRO A 229 -14.94 -7.31 -15.52
C PRO A 229 -16.32 -7.92 -15.84
N GLY A 230 -17.04 -8.36 -14.81
CA GLY A 230 -18.28 -9.11 -14.92
C GLY A 230 -19.53 -8.27 -14.74
N THR A 231 -19.61 -7.39 -13.74
CA THR A 231 -20.90 -6.82 -13.33
C THR A 231 -21.44 -5.82 -14.35
N LEU A 232 -20.60 -4.92 -14.85
CA LEU A 232 -20.99 -3.98 -15.90
C LEU A 232 -21.23 -4.71 -17.23
N ALA A 233 -20.42 -5.73 -17.54
CA ALA A 233 -20.61 -6.54 -18.74
C ALA A 233 -21.92 -7.36 -18.67
N LEU A 234 -22.23 -7.97 -17.51
CA LEU A 234 -23.47 -8.72 -17.27
C LEU A 234 -24.69 -7.81 -17.25
N LEU A 235 -24.58 -6.62 -16.66
CA LEU A 235 -25.64 -5.62 -16.68
C LEU A 235 -25.89 -5.14 -18.10
N ALA A 236 -24.85 -4.78 -18.85
CA ALA A 236 -24.96 -4.32 -20.23
C ALA A 236 -25.52 -5.42 -21.14
N THR A 237 -25.00 -6.65 -21.07
CA THR A 237 -25.50 -7.78 -21.87
C THR A 237 -26.92 -8.18 -21.47
N GLY A 238 -27.27 -8.12 -20.18
CA GLY A 238 -28.63 -8.30 -19.69
C GLY A 238 -29.61 -7.25 -20.24
N LEU A 239 -29.23 -5.97 -20.20
CA LEU A 239 -30.04 -4.88 -20.75
C LEU A 239 -30.22 -5.00 -22.27
N VAL A 240 -29.17 -5.35 -23.01
CA VAL A 240 -29.24 -5.61 -24.45
C VAL A 240 -30.15 -6.81 -24.74
N GLY A 241 -30.05 -7.88 -23.96
CA GLY A 241 -30.94 -9.04 -24.07
C GLY A 241 -32.42 -8.67 -23.87
N LEU A 242 -32.72 -7.85 -22.85
CA LEU A 242 -34.07 -7.36 -22.56
C LEU A 242 -34.60 -6.43 -23.67
N LEU A 243 -33.77 -5.55 -24.22
CA LEU A 243 -34.11 -4.68 -25.35
C LEU A 243 -34.47 -5.51 -26.60
N CYS A 244 -33.64 -6.50 -26.93
CA CYS A 244 -33.90 -7.43 -28.04
C CYS A 244 -35.22 -8.20 -27.84
N TYR A 245 -35.49 -8.66 -26.62
CA TYR A 245 -36.75 -9.36 -26.29
C TYR A 245 -37.97 -8.45 -26.45
N ALA A 246 -37.93 -7.22 -25.91
CA ALA A 246 -39.02 -6.26 -26.02
C ALA A 246 -39.32 -5.90 -27.49
N TRP A 247 -38.29 -5.81 -28.32
CA TRP A 247 -38.43 -5.51 -29.74
C TRP A 247 -39.06 -6.68 -30.51
N ARG A 248 -38.72 -7.92 -30.17
CA ARG A 248 -39.35 -9.12 -30.75
C ARG A 248 -40.84 -9.20 -30.44
N LYS A 249 -41.26 -8.84 -29.21
CA LYS A 249 -42.67 -8.92 -28.78
C LYS A 249 -43.58 -7.88 -29.45
N ARG A 250 -43.03 -6.79 -30.00
CA ARG A 250 -43.79 -5.75 -30.70
C ARG A 250 -44.04 -6.04 -32.18
N ARG A 251 -43.40 -7.08 -32.74
CA ARG A 251 -43.67 -7.60 -34.08
C ARG A 251 -44.53 -8.84 -34.00
#